data_AF-A0A9E2IJM0-F1
#
_entry.id   AF-A0A9E2IJM0-F1
#
_cell.length_a   1.000
_cell.length_b   1.000
_cell.length_c   1.000
_cell.angle_alpha   90.00
_cell.angle_beta   90.00
_cell.angle_gamma   90.00
#
_symmetry.space_group_name_H-M   'P 1'
#
loop_
_entity.id
_entity.type
_entity.pdbx_description
1 polymer ?
#
loop_
_entity_poly.entity_id
_entity_poly.type
_entity_poly.pdbx_seq_one_letter_code
_entity_poly.pdbx_strand_id
1 'polypeptide(L)'
;MARVIERAVKKTRYISVRLAGEEVYVENISSEGDLLGAIPAGRLRLREIQKVMPLGDWSLNIEEQWRGRNGKTHFRIVDATSGKLQESIL
;
A
#
# COMPACT_ATOMS: atom_id res chain seq x y z
N MET A 1 28.09 17.02 -21.16
CA MET A 1 27.92 16.52 -19.77
C MET A 1 26.59 15.78 -19.69
N ALA A 2 26.61 14.46 -19.72
CA ALA A 2 25.40 13.65 -19.62
C ALA A 2 24.85 13.75 -18.19
N ARG A 3 23.63 14.29 -18.02
CA ARG A 3 22.87 14.14 -16.77
C ARG A 3 22.70 12.64 -16.55
N VAL A 4 23.43 12.10 -15.58
CA VAL A 4 23.11 10.79 -15.02
C VAL A 4 21.70 10.96 -14.45
N ILE A 5 20.70 10.46 -15.17
CA ILE A 5 19.34 10.35 -14.66
C ILE A 5 19.49 9.35 -13.51
N GLU A 6 19.53 9.85 -12.28
CA GLU A 6 19.40 8.98 -11.11
C GLU A 6 18.12 8.17 -11.34
N ARG A 7 18.29 6.87 -11.58
CA ARG A 7 17.17 5.97 -11.82
C ARG A 7 16.40 5.93 -10.49
N ALA A 8 15.33 6.71 -10.39
CA ALA A 8 14.44 6.67 -9.25
C ALA A 8 14.07 5.21 -9.01
N VAL A 9 14.23 4.77 -7.76
CA VAL A 9 13.96 3.38 -7.39
C VAL A 9 12.50 3.08 -7.76
N LYS A 10 12.28 2.13 -8.67
CA LYS A 10 10.93 1.77 -9.11
C LYS A 10 10.20 1.13 -7.94
N LYS A 11 9.15 1.79 -7.49
CA LYS A 11 8.26 1.29 -6.44
C LYS A 11 7.03 0.67 -7.07
N THR A 12 6.47 -0.32 -6.39
CA THR A 12 5.14 -0.85 -6.64
C THR A 12 4.27 -0.46 -5.48
N ARG A 13 3.04 0.00 -5.73
CA ARG A 13 2.09 0.35 -4.68
C ARG A 13 0.75 -0.28 -4.96
N TYR A 14 0.11 -0.86 -3.95
CA TYR A 14 -1.18 -1.53 -4.09
C TYR A 14 -2.03 -1.39 -2.83
N ILE A 15 -3.34 -1.49 -3.02
CA ILE A 15 -4.32 -1.69 -1.97
C ILE A 15 -4.50 -3.21 -1.79
N SER A 16 -4.40 -3.69 -0.56
CA SER A 16 -4.73 -5.06 -0.16
C SER A 16 -5.98 -5.03 0.72
N VAL A 17 -7.08 -5.58 0.21
CA VAL A 17 -8.34 -5.75 0.94
C VAL A 17 -8.33 -7.11 1.61
N ARG A 18 -8.64 -7.11 2.90
CA ARG A 18 -8.59 -8.30 3.74
C ARG A 18 -9.92 -8.58 4.41
N LEU A 19 -10.28 -9.86 4.48
CA LEU A 19 -11.43 -10.38 5.21
C LEU A 19 -10.95 -11.36 6.29
N ALA A 20 -11.22 -11.05 7.56
CA ALA A 20 -10.76 -11.87 8.69
C ALA A 20 -9.24 -12.15 8.67
N GLY A 21 -8.45 -11.16 8.22
CA GLY A 21 -6.99 -11.23 8.11
C GLY A 21 -6.45 -11.80 6.79
N GLU A 22 -7.29 -12.46 5.98
CA GLU A 22 -6.89 -13.05 4.70
C GLU A 22 -7.03 -12.05 3.55
N GLU A 23 -6.03 -11.96 2.67
CA GLU A 23 -6.08 -11.11 1.48
C GLU A 23 -7.03 -11.71 0.44
N VAL A 24 -8.05 -10.94 0.05
CA VAL A 24 -9.09 -11.38 -0.89
C VAL A 24 -9.13 -10.57 -2.18
N TYR A 25 -8.52 -9.38 -2.18
CA TYR A 25 -8.45 -8.53 -3.37
C TYR A 25 -7.25 -7.58 -3.30
N VAL A 26 -6.58 -7.42 -4.44
CA VAL A 26 -5.44 -6.52 -4.61
C VAL A 26 -5.65 -5.61 -5.80
N GLU A 27 -5.34 -4.33 -5.63
CA GLU A 27 -5.44 -3.32 -6.69
C GLU A 27 -4.17 -2.49 -6.76
N ASN A 28 -3.54 -2.45 -7.93
CA ASN A 28 -2.40 -1.56 -8.16
C ASN A 28 -2.87 -0.11 -8.16
N ILE A 29 -2.15 0.75 -7.42
CA ILE A 29 -2.40 2.19 -7.38
C ILE A 29 -1.15 2.96 -7.78
N SER A 30 -1.31 4.25 -8.07
CA SER A 30 -0.16 5.11 -8.42
C SER A 30 0.90 5.11 -7.31
N SER A 31 2.16 4.94 -7.71
CA SER A 31 3.32 5.09 -6.83
C SER A 31 3.80 6.54 -6.69
N GLU A 32 3.11 7.49 -7.32
CA GLU A 32 3.43 8.91 -7.20
C GLU A 32 3.05 9.46 -5.82
N GLY A 33 3.81 10.45 -5.35
CA GLY A 33 3.57 11.08 -4.05
C GLY A 33 3.86 10.18 -2.85
N ASP A 34 3.47 10.66 -1.67
CA ASP A 34 3.66 9.96 -0.40
C ASP A 34 2.65 8.83 -0.20
N LEU A 35 3.09 7.76 0.46
CA LEU A 35 2.25 6.59 0.75
C LEU A 35 1.05 6.95 1.64
N LEU A 36 1.23 7.85 2.62
CA LEU A 36 0.14 8.27 3.50
C LEU A 36 -0.91 9.10 2.74
N GLY A 37 -0.54 9.70 1.61
CA GLY A 37 -1.47 10.39 0.72
C GLY A 37 -2.54 9.48 0.12
N ALA A 38 -2.33 8.16 0.09
CA ALA A 38 -3.31 7.19 -0.37
C ALA A 38 -4.33 6.77 0.71
N ILE A 39 -4.10 7.11 1.98
CA ILE A 39 -5.00 6.73 3.10
C ILE A 39 -6.45 7.16 2.88
N PRO A 40 -6.76 8.41 2.43
CA PRO A 40 -8.14 8.81 2.22
C PRO A 40 -8.88 7.93 1.21
N ALA A 41 -8.20 7.53 0.12
CA ALA A 41 -8.76 6.63 -0.88
C ALA A 41 -8.99 5.22 -0.30
N GLY A 42 -8.02 4.69 0.45
CA GLY A 42 -8.17 3.41 1.15
C GLY A 42 -9.34 3.41 2.14
N ARG A 43 -9.51 4.47 2.93
CA ARG A 43 -10.64 4.61 3.86
C ARG A 43 -11.99 4.65 3.16
N LEU A 44 -12.08 5.39 2.05
CA LEU A 44 -13.31 5.46 1.26
C LEU A 44 -13.69 4.06 0.74
N ARG A 45 -12.72 3.35 0.17
CA ARG A 45 -12.91 1.99 -0.35
C ARG A 45 -13.36 1.01 0.73
N LEU A 46 -12.70 1.02 1.88
CA LEU A 46 -13.07 0.19 3.02
C LEU A 46 -14.52 0.48 3.47
N ARG A 47 -14.88 1.76 3.54
CA ARG A 47 -16.24 2.17 3.91
C ARG A 47 -17.29 1.69 2.89
N GLU A 48 -16.98 1.70 1.60
CA GLU A 48 -17.88 1.17 0.56
C GLU A 48 -18.09 -0.32 0.72
N ILE A 49 -17.02 -1.08 0.97
CA ILE A 49 -17.11 -2.53 1.21
C ILE A 49 -17.96 -2.81 2.45
N GLN A 50 -17.71 -2.11 3.55
CA GLN A 50 -18.45 -2.27 4.81
C GLN A 50 -19.93 -1.88 4.66
N LYS A 51 -20.28 -0.94 3.77
CA LYS A 51 -21.70 -0.62 3.48
C LYS A 51 -22.42 -1.77 2.79
N VAL A 52 -21.76 -2.47 1.88
CA VAL A 52 -22.36 -3.57 1.09
C VAL A 52 -22.35 -4.89 1.88
N MET A 53 -21.28 -5.14 2.65
CA MET A 53 -21.09 -6.38 3.42
C MET A 53 -20.72 -6.07 4.87
N PRO A 54 -21.65 -5.54 5.69
CA PRO A 54 -21.35 -5.01 7.02
C PRO A 54 -20.95 -6.04 8.07
N LEU A 55 -21.27 -7.33 7.86
CA LEU A 55 -20.94 -8.41 8.81
C LEU A 55 -19.51 -8.96 8.63
N GLY A 56 -18.81 -8.56 7.57
CA GLY A 56 -17.43 -9.00 7.35
C GLY A 56 -16.44 -8.21 8.20
N ASP A 57 -15.45 -8.92 8.75
CA ASP A 57 -14.29 -8.31 9.40
C ASP A 57 -13.32 -7.78 8.34
N TRP A 58 -13.68 -6.62 7.77
CA TRP A 58 -12.94 -5.99 6.68
C TRP A 58 -11.82 -5.11 7.21
N SER A 59 -10.63 -5.29 6.64
CA SER A 59 -9.50 -4.38 6.80
C SER A 59 -8.86 -4.07 5.45
N LEU A 60 -8.07 -3.00 5.41
CA LEU A 60 -7.43 -2.55 4.18
C LEU A 60 -6.04 -2.00 4.47
N ASN A 61 -5.05 -2.58 3.79
CA ASN A 61 -3.69 -2.12 3.80
C ASN A 61 -3.36 -1.39 2.49
N ILE A 62 -2.48 -0.40 2.59
CA ILE A 62 -1.82 0.21 1.45
C ILE A 62 -0.36 -0.16 1.54
N GLU A 63 0.12 -0.90 0.55
CA GLU A 63 1.42 -1.52 0.57
C GLU A 63 2.29 -0.91 -0.52
N GLU A 64 3.54 -0.62 -0.18
CA GLU A 64 4.56 -0.13 -1.10
C GLU A 64 5.81 -0.99 -0.98
N GLN A 65 6.29 -1.47 -2.13
CA GLN A 65 7.45 -2.35 -2.22
C GLN A 65 8.46 -1.79 -3.19
N TRP A 66 9.75 -1.89 -2.85
CA TRP A 66 10.82 -1.57 -3.80
C TRP A 66 12.11 -2.34 -3.53
N ARG A 67 12.93 -2.49 -4.57
CA ARG A 67 14.26 -3.09 -4.44
C ARG A 67 15.30 -2.01 -4.16
N GLY A 68 15.96 -2.10 -3.01
CA GLY A 68 17.03 -1.20 -2.62
C GLY A 68 18.30 -1.44 -3.45
N ARG A 69 19.21 -0.45 -3.45
CA ARG A 69 20.53 -0.58 -4.13
C ARG A 69 21.40 -1.67 -3.50
N ASN A 70 21.13 -2.02 -2.25
CA ASN A 70 21.75 -3.14 -1.51
C ASN A 70 21.20 -4.51 -1.94
N GLY A 71 20.32 -4.58 -2.94
CA GLY A 71 19.69 -5.80 -3.43
C GLY A 71 18.52 -6.31 -2.58
N LYS A 72 18.30 -5.73 -1.39
CA LYS A 72 17.23 -6.09 -0.45
C LYS A 72 15.89 -5.52 -0.87
N THR A 73 14.81 -6.17 -0.45
CA THR A 73 13.44 -5.72 -0.73
C THR A 73 12.91 -4.97 0.47
N HIS A 74 12.52 -3.72 0.25
CA HIS A 74 11.89 -2.89 1.26
C HIS A 74 10.37 -2.98 1.11
N PHE A 75 9.69 -3.01 2.24
CA PHE A 75 8.23 -2.98 2.32
C PHE A 75 7.80 -1.87 3.28
N ARG A 76 6.73 -1.18 2.89
CA ARG A 76 5.96 -0.26 3.72
C ARG A 76 4.51 -0.68 3.66
N ILE A 77 3.89 -0.86 4.81
CA ILE A 77 2.49 -1.26 4.93
C ILE A 77 1.82 -0.24 5.82
N VAL A 78 0.75 0.38 5.31
CA VAL A 78 -0.06 1.33 6.06
C VAL A 78 -1.45 0.75 6.22
N ASP A 79 -1.89 0.57 7.45
CA ASP A 79 -3.29 0.25 7.73
C ASP A 79 -4.14 1.51 7.45
N ALA A 80 -5.11 1.41 6.55
CA ALA A 80 -5.87 2.58 6.10
C ALA A 80 -6.80 3.15 7.20
N THR A 81 -7.19 2.33 8.18
CA THR A 81 -8.08 2.75 9.27
C THR A 81 -7.31 3.57 10.29
N SER A 82 -6.27 2.99 10.88
CA SER A 82 -5.43 3.56 11.93
C SER A 82 -4.37 4.52 11.40
N GLY A 83 -3.99 4.42 10.13
CA GLY A 83 -2.85 5.13 9.56
C GLY A 83 -1.50 4.62 10.08
N LYS A 84 -1.47 3.49 10.79
CA LYS A 84 -0.23 2.93 11.34
C LYS A 84 0.66 2.41 10.21
N LEU A 85 1.84 3.00 10.08
CA LEU A 85 2.89 2.57 9.16
C LEU A 85 3.75 1.48 9.80
N GLN A 86 4.03 0.43 9.04
CA GLN A 86 5.03 -0.59 9.34
C GLN A 86 6.04 -0.63 8.20
N GLU A 87 7.32 -0.77 8.55
CA GLU A 87 8.40 -0.88 7.58
C GLU A 87 9.21 -2.15 7.84
N SER A 88 9.61 -2.83 6.77
CA SER A 88 10.47 -4.01 6.87
C SER A 88 11.43 -4.10 5.68
N ILE A 89 12.51 -4.86 5.88
CA ILE A 89 13.53 -5.12 4.86
C ILE A 89 13.83 -6.62 4.88
N LEU A 90 13.67 -7.27 3.72
CA LEU A 90 14.01 -8.67 3.48
C LEU A 90 15.25 -8.78 2.60
#